data_AF-A0A2I0L689-F1
#
_entry.id   AF-A0A2I0L689-F1
#
_cell.length_a   1.000
_cell.length_b   1.000
_cell.length_c   1.000
_cell.angle_alpha   90.00
_cell.angle_beta   90.00
_cell.angle_gamma   90.00
#
_symmetry.space_group_name_H-M   'P 1'
#
loop_
_entity.id
_entity.type
_entity.pdbx_description
1 polymer ?
#
loop_
_entity_poly.entity_id
_entity_poly.type
_entity_poly.pdbx_seq_one_letter_code
_entity_poly.pdbx_strand_id
1 'polypeptide(L)'
;MDLFCTCVLYLAILSLTIHLVRKHKAKAHGTTDLLNLPPGKTGYWPIIRETLDFVMAGCSSTPEKFVTDRTSRYSSDVFRTSLLGVGENVAISAELLATSSSFLARTRTAYNKAIQAGKTMRSDLLSIIRRRKKEIMEKDLVANHLLSRMLLAEDENGRPVMKETDISHTITFVVKYLAEYPDVYEQVLKKMRYSWMVDREAMRLSPGAFREAITDFTYSGFTIPKGWKTHWTVRSTHKDPRYFPDPERFDPSRFEGGGPAPFSFVPFGGRPRMCLGKEYDRVQILVFMHNVVTKFKWKKAIPDEKIIYSPNPVPAGSLPIRIEQHI
;
A
#
# COMPACT_ATOMS: atom_id res chain seq x y z
N MET A 1 -13.12 -59.25 -5.73
CA MET A 1 -13.21 -58.63 -4.39
C MET A 1 -12.28 -57.44 -4.24
N ASP A 2 -12.57 -56.23 -4.71
CA ASP A 2 -13.57 -55.78 -5.69
C ASP A 2 -13.31 -54.32 -6.07
N LEU A 3 -12.88 -54.08 -7.31
CA LEU A 3 -12.93 -52.76 -7.95
C LEU A 3 -14.36 -52.17 -7.89
N PHE A 4 -15.36 -53.05 -7.83
CA PHE A 4 -16.75 -52.69 -7.59
C PHE A 4 -16.96 -52.04 -6.20
N CYS A 5 -16.33 -52.57 -5.16
CA CYS A 5 -16.47 -52.08 -3.79
C CYS A 5 -15.78 -50.72 -3.61
N THR A 6 -14.64 -50.50 -4.27
CA THR A 6 -13.97 -49.19 -4.28
C THR A 6 -14.77 -48.14 -5.07
N CYS A 7 -15.37 -48.51 -6.20
CA CYS A 7 -16.27 -47.63 -6.96
C CYS A 7 -17.52 -47.24 -6.15
N VAL A 8 -18.14 -48.20 -5.46
CA VAL A 8 -19.32 -47.93 -4.61
C VAL A 8 -18.95 -46.99 -3.44
N LEU A 9 -17.79 -47.19 -2.81
CA LEU A 9 -17.31 -46.31 -1.74
C LEU A 9 -17.05 -44.89 -2.25
N TYR A 10 -16.46 -44.75 -3.44
CA TYR A 10 -16.18 -43.44 -4.05
C TYR A 10 -17.48 -42.69 -4.40
N LEU A 11 -18.47 -43.37 -4.97
CA LEU A 11 -19.78 -42.78 -5.27
C LEU A 11 -20.55 -42.41 -4.00
N ALA A 12 -20.42 -43.20 -2.92
CA ALA A 12 -21.01 -42.87 -1.63
C ALA A 12 -20.37 -41.61 -1.01
N ILE A 13 -19.04 -41.50 -1.05
CA ILE A 13 -18.32 -40.28 -0.60
C ILE A 13 -18.69 -39.08 -1.47
N LEU A 14 -18.78 -39.25 -2.79
CA LEU A 14 -19.17 -38.17 -3.71
C LEU A 14 -20.62 -37.72 -3.45
N SER A 15 -21.54 -38.64 -3.22
CA SER A 15 -22.94 -38.29 -2.92
C SER A 15 -23.08 -37.61 -1.56
N LEU A 16 -22.35 -38.09 -0.53
CA LEU A 16 -22.33 -37.48 0.81
C LEU A 16 -21.72 -36.07 0.76
N THR A 17 -20.62 -35.87 0.05
CA THR A 17 -20.02 -34.55 -0.14
C THR A 17 -20.96 -33.60 -0.89
N ILE A 18 -21.63 -34.06 -1.96
CA ILE A 18 -22.65 -33.28 -2.67
C ILE A 18 -23.81 -32.91 -1.74
N HIS A 19 -24.27 -33.85 -0.90
CA HIS A 19 -25.38 -33.61 0.03
C HIS A 19 -25.01 -32.63 1.13
N LEU A 20 -23.82 -32.77 1.74
CA LEU A 20 -23.29 -31.84 2.73
C LEU A 20 -23.08 -30.45 2.13
N VAL A 21 -22.57 -30.36 0.89
CA VAL A 21 -22.46 -29.09 0.15
C VAL A 21 -23.83 -28.47 -0.12
N ARG A 22 -24.84 -29.25 -0.52
CA ARG A 22 -26.22 -28.76 -0.73
C ARG A 22 -26.87 -28.27 0.57
N LYS A 23 -26.68 -28.99 1.67
CA LYS A 23 -27.20 -28.59 3.00
C LYS A 23 -26.51 -27.33 3.51
N HIS A 24 -25.19 -27.21 3.34
CA HIS A 24 -24.46 -25.97 3.62
C HIS A 24 -24.91 -24.81 2.72
N LYS A 25 -25.14 -25.06 1.42
CA LYS A 25 -25.69 -24.07 0.48
C LYS A 25 -27.06 -23.56 0.93
N ALA A 26 -27.99 -24.45 1.29
CA ALA A 26 -29.33 -24.06 1.74
C ALA A 26 -29.31 -23.22 3.03
N LYS A 27 -28.44 -23.59 4.00
CA LYS A 27 -28.27 -22.84 5.25
C LYS A 27 -27.61 -21.47 5.04
N ALA A 28 -26.62 -21.38 4.16
CA ALA A 28 -25.98 -20.12 3.80
C ALA A 28 -26.94 -19.20 3.04
N HIS A 29 -27.73 -19.75 2.10
CA HIS A 29 -28.67 -18.98 1.27
C HIS A 29 -29.80 -18.35 2.10
N GLY A 30 -30.35 -19.08 3.08
CA GLY A 30 -31.39 -18.55 3.97
C GLY A 30 -30.93 -17.44 4.93
N THR A 31 -29.63 -17.32 5.20
CA THR A 31 -29.09 -16.23 6.04
C THR A 31 -28.74 -14.99 5.19
N THR A 32 -28.37 -15.20 3.93
CA THR A 32 -28.00 -14.13 2.99
C THR A 32 -29.18 -13.33 2.44
N ASP A 33 -30.39 -13.91 2.37
CA ASP A 33 -31.58 -13.21 1.84
C ASP A 33 -32.20 -12.20 2.85
N LEU A 34 -31.86 -12.30 4.14
CA LEU A 34 -32.37 -11.41 5.20
C LEU A 34 -31.50 -10.17 5.44
N LEU A 35 -30.22 -10.21 5.05
CA LEU A 35 -29.32 -9.05 5.12
C LEU A 35 -29.18 -8.43 3.72
N ASN A 36 -29.27 -7.11 3.61
CA ASN A 36 -28.95 -6.41 2.36
C ASN A 36 -27.42 -6.43 2.13
N LEU A 37 -26.87 -7.56 1.69
CA LEU A 37 -25.42 -7.76 1.56
C LEU A 37 -24.85 -7.12 0.28
N PRO A 38 -23.56 -6.72 0.27
CA PRO A 38 -22.93 -6.17 -0.92
C PRO A 38 -23.00 -7.11 -2.13
N PRO A 39 -23.22 -6.57 -3.34
CA PRO A 39 -23.27 -7.37 -4.56
C PRO A 39 -21.89 -7.95 -4.87
N GLY A 40 -21.84 -9.19 -5.36
CA GLY A 40 -20.59 -9.83 -5.78
C GLY A 40 -20.60 -11.35 -5.61
N LYS A 41 -19.47 -11.99 -5.91
CA LYS A 41 -19.34 -13.45 -5.91
C LYS A 41 -19.09 -13.99 -4.50
N THR A 42 -19.82 -15.05 -4.13
CA THR A 42 -19.61 -15.83 -2.90
C THR A 42 -19.31 -17.29 -3.19
N GLY A 43 -18.33 -17.85 -2.48
CA GLY A 43 -18.26 -19.28 -2.18
C GLY A 43 -17.56 -20.20 -3.19
N TYR A 44 -16.67 -21.02 -2.63
CA TYR A 44 -15.95 -22.25 -3.04
C TYR A 44 -15.43 -22.49 -4.47
N TRP A 45 -15.98 -21.88 -5.51
CA TRP A 45 -15.41 -21.90 -6.87
C TRP A 45 -15.97 -20.70 -7.66
N PRO A 46 -15.15 -19.74 -8.14
CA PRO A 46 -13.73 -19.84 -8.44
C PRO A 46 -12.87 -18.98 -7.48
N ILE A 47 -12.67 -19.44 -6.24
CA ILE A 47 -11.87 -18.73 -5.21
C ILE A 47 -10.42 -18.50 -5.67
N ILE A 48 -9.80 -19.54 -6.25
CA ILE A 48 -8.42 -19.46 -6.76
C ILE A 48 -8.35 -18.44 -7.88
N ARG A 49 -9.38 -18.38 -8.74
CA ARG A 49 -9.40 -17.45 -9.87
C ARG A 49 -9.46 -16.00 -9.41
N GLU A 50 -10.28 -15.64 -8.42
CA GLU A 50 -10.32 -14.24 -7.95
C GLU A 50 -9.01 -13.83 -7.27
N THR A 51 -8.43 -14.74 -6.48
CA THR A 51 -7.12 -14.51 -5.86
C THR A 51 -6.03 -14.37 -6.93
N LEU A 52 -6.04 -15.23 -7.94
CA LEU A 52 -5.12 -15.19 -9.06
C LEU A 52 -5.33 -13.93 -9.89
N ASP A 53 -6.57 -13.56 -10.22
CA ASP A 53 -6.92 -12.34 -10.95
C ASP A 53 -6.44 -11.09 -10.18
N PHE A 54 -6.54 -11.08 -8.85
CA PHE A 54 -6.04 -10.00 -7.99
C PHE A 54 -4.51 -9.91 -7.99
N VAL A 55 -3.84 -11.04 -7.80
CA VAL A 55 -2.37 -11.11 -7.80
C VAL A 55 -1.82 -10.76 -9.19
N MET A 56 -2.42 -11.32 -10.24
CA MET A 56 -2.04 -11.05 -11.63
C MET A 56 -2.32 -9.59 -12.02
N ALA A 57 -3.43 -9.00 -11.55
CA ALA A 57 -3.67 -7.57 -11.73
C ALA A 57 -2.55 -6.77 -11.05
N GLY A 58 -2.20 -7.07 -9.80
CA GLY A 58 -1.06 -6.45 -9.10
C GLY A 58 0.24 -6.54 -9.92
N CYS A 59 0.60 -7.73 -10.36
CA CYS A 59 1.80 -7.96 -11.16
C CYS A 59 1.73 -7.36 -12.59
N SER A 60 0.56 -6.86 -13.02
CA SER A 60 0.39 -6.21 -14.33
C SER A 60 0.63 -4.70 -14.27
N SER A 61 0.73 -4.06 -15.44
CA SER A 61 0.74 -2.60 -15.56
C SER A 61 -0.60 -1.93 -15.23
N THR A 62 -1.65 -2.72 -14.99
CA THR A 62 -3.03 -2.27 -14.71
C THR A 62 -3.60 -2.94 -13.44
N PRO A 63 -3.02 -2.69 -12.25
CA PRO A 63 -3.49 -3.29 -11.00
C PRO A 63 -4.90 -2.87 -10.59
N GLU A 64 -5.34 -1.72 -11.10
CA GLU A 64 -6.68 -1.19 -10.94
C GLU A 64 -7.72 -2.13 -11.53
N LYS A 65 -7.35 -2.87 -12.59
CA LYS A 65 -8.28 -3.63 -13.43
C LYS A 65 -9.13 -4.57 -12.59
N PHE A 66 -8.57 -5.18 -11.55
CA PHE A 66 -9.33 -6.04 -10.65
C PHE A 66 -10.50 -5.29 -9.97
N VAL A 67 -10.24 -4.08 -9.48
CA VAL A 67 -11.20 -3.22 -8.78
C VAL A 67 -12.13 -2.55 -9.79
N THR A 68 -11.62 -2.04 -10.90
CA THR A 68 -12.40 -1.40 -11.99
C THR A 68 -13.38 -2.38 -12.65
N ASP A 69 -12.96 -3.61 -12.93
CA ASP A 69 -13.82 -4.65 -13.53
C ASP A 69 -14.97 -5.06 -12.59
N ARG A 70 -14.79 -4.92 -11.28
CA ARG A 70 -15.80 -5.28 -10.27
C ARG A 70 -16.69 -4.11 -9.89
N THR A 71 -16.13 -2.90 -9.84
CA THR A 71 -16.92 -1.68 -9.63
C THR A 71 -17.87 -1.42 -10.80
N SER A 72 -17.41 -1.63 -12.04
CA SER A 72 -18.27 -1.58 -13.23
C SER A 72 -19.34 -2.69 -13.29
N ARG A 73 -19.05 -3.87 -12.72
CA ARG A 73 -19.93 -5.04 -12.78
C ARG A 73 -20.96 -5.10 -11.65
N TYR A 74 -20.62 -4.62 -10.47
CA TYR A 74 -21.43 -4.81 -9.26
C TYR A 74 -21.91 -3.48 -8.67
N SER A 75 -20.98 -2.64 -8.21
CA SER A 75 -21.27 -1.31 -7.66
C SER A 75 -19.98 -0.50 -7.54
N SER A 76 -20.06 0.79 -7.82
CA SER A 76 -18.94 1.74 -7.70
C SER A 76 -18.41 1.84 -6.27
N ASP A 77 -19.27 1.58 -5.28
CA ASP A 77 -18.99 1.92 -3.89
C ASP A 77 -18.53 0.72 -3.07
N VAL A 78 -19.16 -0.44 -3.30
CA VAL A 78 -18.91 -1.66 -2.53
C VAL A 78 -19.20 -2.92 -3.32
N PHE A 79 -18.28 -3.87 -3.30
CA PHE A 79 -18.51 -5.19 -3.88
C PHE A 79 -17.88 -6.31 -3.06
N ARG A 80 -18.49 -7.50 -3.15
CA ARG A 80 -18.05 -8.71 -2.49
C ARG A 80 -17.15 -9.56 -3.40
N THR A 81 -16.05 -10.07 -2.82
CA THR A 81 -15.05 -10.90 -3.51
C THR A 81 -14.44 -11.91 -2.52
N SER A 82 -13.69 -12.90 -3.00
CA SER A 82 -12.92 -13.81 -2.15
C SER A 82 -11.45 -13.77 -2.55
N LEU A 83 -10.60 -13.25 -1.66
CA LEU A 83 -9.15 -13.11 -1.85
C LEU A 83 -8.39 -13.97 -0.84
N LEU A 84 -7.30 -14.59 -1.29
CA LEU A 84 -6.29 -15.29 -0.48
C LEU A 84 -6.81 -16.53 0.27
N GLY A 85 -7.91 -17.14 -0.18
CA GLY A 85 -8.49 -18.33 0.48
C GLY A 85 -9.04 -18.05 1.89
N VAL A 86 -8.98 -16.80 2.35
CA VAL A 86 -9.70 -16.30 3.52
C VAL A 86 -11.16 -16.12 3.09
N GLY A 87 -12.11 -16.30 4.01
CA GLY A 87 -13.56 -16.17 3.76
C GLY A 87 -14.00 -14.84 3.13
N GLU A 88 -15.30 -14.53 3.22
CA GLU A 88 -15.92 -13.40 2.52
C GLU A 88 -15.12 -12.09 2.69
N ASN A 89 -14.63 -11.54 1.57
CA ASN A 89 -13.95 -10.26 1.50
C ASN A 89 -14.88 -9.22 0.85
N VAL A 90 -14.80 -7.97 1.29
CA VAL A 90 -15.49 -6.85 0.65
C VAL A 90 -14.46 -5.81 0.26
N ALA A 91 -14.46 -5.41 -1.01
CA ALA A 91 -13.73 -4.23 -1.42
C ALA A 91 -14.60 -2.99 -1.19
N ILE A 92 -14.03 -2.01 -0.51
CA ILE A 92 -14.73 -0.81 -0.05
C ILE A 92 -13.89 0.41 -0.44
N SER A 93 -14.52 1.53 -0.81
CA SER A 93 -13.82 2.81 -0.95
C SER A 93 -13.23 3.28 0.40
N ALA A 94 -12.23 4.16 0.37
CA ALA A 94 -11.58 4.62 1.61
C ALA A 94 -12.43 5.62 2.42
N GLU A 95 -13.60 6.04 1.93
CA GLU A 95 -14.56 6.88 2.67
C GLU A 95 -14.98 6.24 4.01
N LEU A 96 -14.89 4.91 4.14
CA LEU A 96 -15.14 4.20 5.40
C LEU A 96 -14.18 4.61 6.54
N LEU A 97 -13.00 5.18 6.23
CA LEU A 97 -12.11 5.76 7.24
C LEU A 97 -12.78 6.95 7.97
N ALA A 98 -13.76 7.60 7.35
CA ALA A 98 -14.53 8.69 7.94
C ALA A 98 -15.64 8.20 8.89
N THR A 99 -16.29 7.08 8.59
CA THR A 99 -17.52 6.62 9.29
C THR A 99 -17.28 5.74 10.52
N SER A 100 -16.04 5.33 10.81
CA SER A 100 -15.73 4.44 11.94
C SER A 100 -15.15 5.18 13.16
N SER A 101 -16.02 5.79 13.97
CA SER A 101 -15.66 6.32 15.30
C SER A 101 -15.48 5.24 16.38
N SER A 102 -15.84 3.97 16.10
CA SER A 102 -15.89 2.88 17.10
C SER A 102 -14.93 1.70 16.84
N PHE A 103 -13.95 1.83 15.95
CA PHE A 103 -13.11 0.69 15.56
C PHE A 103 -11.84 0.50 16.41
N LEU A 104 -11.98 -0.34 17.43
CA LEU A 104 -11.03 -1.33 17.94
C LEU A 104 -9.72 -0.88 18.60
N ALA A 105 -9.61 -1.26 19.87
CA ALA A 105 -8.41 -1.24 20.67
C ALA A 105 -7.26 -2.03 20.04
N ARG A 106 -6.07 -1.41 19.93
CA ARG A 106 -4.82 -2.18 19.80
C ARG A 106 -4.34 -2.48 21.22
N THR A 107 -4.38 -3.74 21.62
CA THR A 107 -3.71 -4.20 22.85
C THR A 107 -2.22 -3.83 22.76
N ARG A 108 -1.66 -3.25 23.84
CA ARG A 108 -0.25 -2.80 23.96
C ARG A 108 0.76 -3.85 23.46
N THR A 109 0.41 -5.13 23.52
CA THR A 109 1.25 -6.28 23.15
C THR A 109 1.52 -6.38 21.64
N ALA A 110 0.57 -6.05 20.77
CA ALA A 110 0.78 -6.08 19.32
C ALA A 110 1.68 -4.93 18.82
N TYR A 111 1.65 -3.77 19.49
CA TYR A 111 2.59 -2.68 19.22
C TYR A 111 4.02 -3.08 19.54
N ASN A 112 4.23 -3.68 20.71
CA ASN A 112 5.56 -4.14 21.13
C ASN A 112 6.11 -5.22 20.18
N LYS A 113 5.25 -6.13 19.68
CA LYS A 113 5.63 -7.11 18.65
C LYS A 113 6.04 -6.43 17.33
N ALA A 114 5.32 -5.38 16.90
CA ALA A 114 5.68 -4.62 15.70
C ALA A 114 7.01 -3.86 15.86
N ILE A 115 7.27 -3.28 17.04
CA ILE A 115 8.56 -2.63 17.34
C ILE A 115 9.71 -3.65 17.31
N GLN A 116 9.52 -4.84 17.86
CA GLN A 116 10.54 -5.89 17.81
C GLN A 116 10.77 -6.42 16.39
N ALA A 117 9.69 -6.65 15.62
CA ALA A 117 9.81 -7.01 14.21
C ALA A 117 10.57 -5.94 13.42
N GLY A 118 10.31 -4.65 13.67
CA GLY A 118 11.03 -3.55 13.06
C GLY A 118 12.52 -3.53 13.40
N LYS A 119 12.89 -3.88 14.66
CA LYS A 119 14.29 -4.02 15.07
C LYS A 119 14.99 -5.17 14.34
N THR A 120 14.32 -6.32 14.22
CA THR A 120 14.85 -7.48 13.49
C THR A 120 15.02 -7.16 12.01
N MET A 121 14.00 -6.59 11.35
CA MET A 121 14.07 -6.19 9.94
C MET A 121 15.19 -5.17 9.69
N ARG A 122 15.41 -4.22 10.60
CA ARG A 122 16.51 -3.26 10.50
C ARG A 122 17.88 -3.95 10.61
N SER A 123 18.02 -4.92 11.50
CA SER A 123 19.24 -5.72 11.62
C SER A 123 19.53 -6.50 10.34
N ASP A 124 18.51 -7.14 9.77
CA ASP A 124 18.64 -7.91 8.52
C ASP A 124 18.96 -6.99 7.34
N LEU A 125 18.28 -5.86 7.23
CA LEU A 125 18.55 -4.87 6.19
C LEU A 125 19.98 -4.33 6.26
N LEU A 126 20.47 -4.00 7.46
CA LEU A 126 21.86 -3.57 7.67
C LEU A 126 22.85 -4.69 7.29
N SER A 127 22.53 -5.95 7.56
CA SER A 127 23.36 -7.09 7.13
C SER A 127 23.41 -7.22 5.60
N ILE A 128 22.28 -7.00 4.92
CA ILE A 128 22.17 -7.02 3.46
C ILE A 128 22.96 -5.85 2.86
N ILE A 129 22.82 -4.64 3.42
CA ILE A 129 23.53 -3.45 2.95
C ILE A 129 25.04 -3.62 3.11
N ARG A 130 25.51 -4.12 4.26
CA ARG A 130 26.94 -4.42 4.48
C ARG A 130 27.48 -5.45 3.49
N ARG A 131 26.73 -6.54 3.26
CA ARG A 131 27.09 -7.57 2.29
C ARG A 131 27.14 -7.01 0.88
N ARG A 132 26.12 -6.25 0.47
CA ARG A 132 26.06 -5.62 -0.86
C ARG A 132 27.17 -4.59 -1.05
N LYS A 133 27.51 -3.81 -0.02
CA LYS A 133 28.65 -2.89 -0.06
C LYS A 133 29.96 -3.65 -0.31
N LYS A 134 30.18 -4.77 0.37
CA LYS A 134 31.36 -5.63 0.16
C LYS A 134 31.39 -6.24 -1.25
N GLU A 135 30.27 -6.79 -1.72
CA GLU A 135 30.15 -7.35 -3.07
C GLU A 135 30.39 -6.30 -4.18
N ILE A 136 29.94 -5.06 -3.97
CA ILE A 136 30.17 -3.95 -4.92
C ILE A 136 31.65 -3.54 -4.93
N MET A 137 32.30 -3.49 -3.77
CA MET A 137 33.74 -3.21 -3.66
C MET A 137 34.61 -4.30 -4.30
N GLU A 138 34.15 -5.56 -4.30
CA GLU A 138 34.91 -6.71 -4.82
C GLU A 138 34.75 -6.95 -6.34
N LYS A 139 33.69 -6.44 -6.99
CA LYS A 139 33.31 -6.86 -8.36
C LYS A 139 33.31 -5.78 -9.44
N ASP A 140 33.70 -4.53 -9.14
CA ASP A 140 33.67 -3.40 -10.09
C ASP A 140 32.33 -3.30 -10.87
N LEU A 141 31.24 -3.70 -10.21
CA LEU A 141 29.91 -3.71 -10.81
C LEU A 141 29.37 -2.29 -10.75
N VAL A 142 29.30 -1.64 -11.92
CA VAL A 142 28.71 -0.31 -12.12
C VAL A 142 27.41 -0.19 -11.33
N ALA A 143 27.45 0.64 -10.28
CA ALA A 143 26.35 0.85 -9.35
C ALA A 143 25.20 1.60 -10.04
N ASN A 144 24.30 0.87 -10.70
CA ASN A 144 23.19 1.42 -11.48
C ASN A 144 22.02 1.98 -10.63
N HIS A 145 22.14 2.06 -9.31
CA HIS A 145 21.07 2.52 -8.41
C HIS A 145 21.50 3.73 -7.56
N LEU A 146 20.63 4.73 -7.43
CA LEU A 146 20.90 6.02 -6.75
C LEU A 146 21.42 5.81 -5.31
N LEU A 147 20.80 4.91 -4.55
CA LEU A 147 21.23 4.59 -3.19
C LEU A 147 22.66 4.03 -3.12
N SER A 148 23.05 3.21 -4.10
CA SER A 148 24.41 2.67 -4.18
C SER A 148 25.43 3.76 -4.50
N ARG A 149 25.11 4.70 -5.40
CA ARG A 149 25.98 5.85 -5.68
C ARG A 149 26.09 6.82 -4.52
N MET A 150 25.02 7.01 -3.74
CA MET A 150 25.06 7.83 -2.52
C MET A 150 25.92 7.21 -1.41
N LEU A 151 25.93 5.87 -1.29
CA LEU A 151 26.74 5.13 -0.32
C LEU A 151 28.22 4.99 -0.72
N LEU A 152 28.53 5.17 -2.01
CA LEU A 152 29.87 5.04 -2.59
C LEU A 152 30.49 6.39 -3.00
N ALA A 153 29.78 7.51 -2.78
CA ALA A 153 30.35 8.83 -3.03
C ALA A 153 31.48 9.08 -2.03
N GLU A 154 32.68 9.37 -2.54
CA GLU A 154 33.87 9.72 -1.76
C GLU A 154 34.26 11.18 -2.00
N ASP A 155 34.80 11.84 -0.98
CA ASP A 155 35.38 13.18 -1.10
C ASP A 155 36.73 13.12 -1.85
N GLU A 156 37.31 14.29 -2.12
CA GLU A 156 38.62 14.44 -2.78
C GLU A 156 39.78 13.73 -2.06
N ASN A 157 39.56 13.25 -0.83
CA ASN A 157 40.53 12.50 -0.03
C ASN A 157 40.17 11.01 0.11
N GLY A 158 39.21 10.50 -0.68
CA GLY A 158 38.78 9.10 -0.65
C GLY A 158 37.95 8.73 0.58
N ARG A 159 37.39 9.70 1.30
CA ARG A 159 36.51 9.43 2.46
C ARG A 159 35.06 9.38 2.02
N PRO A 160 34.24 8.43 2.52
CA PRO A 160 32.82 8.39 2.21
C PRO A 160 32.13 9.72 2.59
N VAL A 161 31.49 10.38 1.62
CA VAL A 161 30.79 11.67 1.79
C VAL A 161 29.64 11.56 2.78
N MET A 162 29.05 10.36 2.93
CA MET A 162 27.99 10.08 3.89
C MET A 162 28.17 8.68 4.49
N LYS A 163 28.19 8.57 5.83
CA LYS A 163 27.97 7.27 6.49
C LYS A 163 26.47 7.04 6.63
N GLU A 164 26.05 5.79 6.48
CA GLU A 164 24.66 5.34 6.64
C GLU A 164 24.07 5.73 8.02
N THR A 165 24.92 5.78 9.04
CA THR A 165 24.60 6.27 10.38
C THR A 165 24.41 7.78 10.43
N ASP A 166 25.17 8.54 9.67
CA ASP A 166 25.22 10.01 9.81
C ASP A 166 23.96 10.66 9.23
N ILE A 167 23.40 10.08 8.16
CA ILE A 167 22.09 10.46 7.62
C ILE A 167 20.99 10.16 8.63
N SER A 168 21.00 8.97 9.24
CA SER A 168 19.99 8.58 10.23
C SER A 168 20.05 9.44 11.49
N HIS A 169 21.25 9.78 11.99
CA HIS A 169 21.39 10.66 13.15
C HIS A 169 20.99 12.09 12.81
N THR A 170 21.43 12.62 11.67
CA THR A 170 21.08 13.99 11.25
C THR A 170 19.57 14.13 11.09
N ILE A 171 18.89 13.18 10.44
CA ILE A 171 17.42 13.19 10.35
C ILE A 171 16.78 13.08 11.73
N THR A 172 17.32 12.24 12.62
CA THR A 172 16.81 12.12 14.00
C THR A 172 16.89 13.45 14.76
N PHE A 173 18.02 14.15 14.67
CA PHE A 173 18.18 15.46 15.31
C PHE A 173 17.34 16.56 14.66
N VAL A 174 17.24 16.58 13.33
CA VAL A 174 16.34 17.51 12.61
C VAL A 174 14.90 17.28 13.08
N VAL A 175 14.42 16.04 13.12
CA VAL A 175 13.06 15.74 13.59
C VAL A 175 12.88 16.10 15.07
N LYS A 176 13.86 15.81 15.93
CA LYS A 176 13.85 16.24 17.35
C LYS A 176 13.68 17.75 17.45
N TYR A 177 14.54 18.52 16.79
CA TYR A 177 14.51 19.98 16.90
C TYR A 177 13.28 20.60 16.24
N LEU A 178 12.80 20.07 15.12
CA LEU A 178 11.54 20.52 14.54
C LEU A 178 10.34 20.24 15.45
N ALA A 179 10.38 19.15 16.25
CA ALA A 179 9.35 18.88 17.26
C ALA A 179 9.46 19.81 18.48
N GLU A 180 10.68 20.22 18.86
CA GLU A 180 10.93 21.15 19.97
C GLU A 180 10.69 22.63 19.60
N TYR A 181 10.79 22.98 18.31
CA TYR A 181 10.64 24.34 17.79
C TYR A 181 9.57 24.42 16.67
N PRO A 182 8.27 24.48 17.03
CA PRO A 182 7.16 24.46 16.06
C PRO A 182 7.16 25.65 15.10
N ASP A 183 7.63 26.81 15.53
CA ASP A 183 7.75 28.02 14.71
C ASP A 183 8.77 27.83 13.57
N VAL A 184 9.89 27.17 13.84
CA VAL A 184 10.90 26.82 12.83
C VAL A 184 10.33 25.79 11.85
N TYR A 185 9.59 24.81 12.36
CA TYR A 185 8.88 23.82 11.54
C TYR A 185 7.93 24.49 10.54
N GLU A 186 7.07 25.40 10.99
CA GLU A 186 6.14 26.11 10.10
C GLU A 186 6.85 26.93 9.02
N GLN A 187 7.98 27.57 9.35
CA GLN A 187 8.77 28.32 8.37
C GLN A 187 9.41 27.43 7.31
N VAL A 188 9.97 26.28 7.71
CA VAL A 188 10.51 25.28 6.77
C VAL A 188 9.41 24.78 5.85
N LEU A 189 8.22 24.47 6.39
CA LEU A 189 7.07 24.05 5.61
C LEU A 189 6.63 25.10 4.60
N LYS A 190 6.58 26.37 5.00
CA LYS A 190 6.19 27.47 4.10
C LYS A 190 7.13 27.58 2.90
N LYS A 191 8.44 27.44 3.11
CA LYS A 191 9.45 27.49 2.04
C LYS A 191 9.40 26.27 1.11
N MET A 192 8.91 25.13 1.61
CA MET A 192 8.86 23.87 0.87
C MET A 192 7.44 23.47 0.46
N ARG A 193 6.51 24.43 0.45
CA ARG A 193 5.09 24.19 0.20
C ARG A 193 4.85 23.45 -1.11
N TYR A 194 5.48 23.88 -2.19
CA TYR A 194 5.33 23.23 -3.50
C TYR A 194 5.90 21.81 -3.51
N SER A 195 7.07 21.59 -2.91
CA SER A 195 7.66 20.26 -2.77
C SER A 195 6.74 19.31 -2.00
N TRP A 196 6.07 19.80 -0.95
CA TRP A 196 5.09 19.01 -0.22
C TRP A 196 3.84 18.67 -1.05
N MET A 197 3.38 19.60 -1.88
CA MET A 197 2.26 19.31 -2.81
C MET A 197 2.64 18.25 -3.86
N VAL A 198 3.86 18.33 -4.40
CA VAL A 198 4.42 17.34 -5.33
C VAL A 198 4.49 15.95 -4.68
N ASP A 199 4.98 15.88 -3.45
CA ASP A 199 5.04 14.63 -2.70
C ASP A 199 3.64 14.05 -2.42
N ARG A 200 2.69 14.88 -2.00
CA ARG A 200 1.30 14.45 -1.82
C ARG A 200 0.67 13.90 -3.11
N GLU A 201 0.96 14.52 -4.25
CA GLU A 201 0.50 14.02 -5.55
C GLU A 201 1.15 12.68 -5.90
N ALA A 202 2.45 12.51 -5.64
CA ALA A 202 3.15 11.24 -5.85
C ALA A 202 2.59 10.11 -4.96
N MET A 203 2.24 10.43 -3.71
CA MET A 203 1.63 9.50 -2.75
C MET A 203 0.21 9.07 -3.12
N ARG A 204 -0.39 9.60 -4.20
CA ARG A 204 -1.70 9.14 -4.67
C ARG A 204 -1.70 7.66 -5.06
N LEU A 205 -0.53 7.12 -5.42
CA LEU A 205 -0.33 5.73 -5.88
C LEU A 205 -0.10 4.73 -4.74
N SER A 206 -0.14 5.16 -3.48
CA SER A 206 0.08 4.30 -2.32
C SER A 206 -0.90 3.11 -2.28
N PRO A 207 -0.48 1.96 -1.73
CA PRO A 207 -1.33 0.77 -1.64
C PRO A 207 -2.42 0.94 -0.58
N GLY A 208 -3.44 0.09 -0.67
CA GLY A 208 -4.47 -0.08 0.35
C GLY A 208 -4.06 -0.98 1.51
N ALA A 209 -5.02 -1.31 2.38
CA ALA A 209 -4.82 -2.31 3.43
C ALA A 209 -6.09 -3.12 3.73
N PHE A 210 -5.89 -4.28 4.34
CA PHE A 210 -6.99 -5.08 4.88
C PHE A 210 -7.41 -4.62 6.28
N ARG A 211 -8.69 -4.78 6.58
CA ARG A 211 -9.33 -4.62 7.90
C ARG A 211 -10.32 -5.76 8.11
N GLU A 212 -10.82 -5.92 9.33
CA GLU A 212 -11.84 -6.91 9.68
C GLU A 212 -12.99 -6.20 10.40
N ALA A 213 -14.22 -6.45 9.97
CA ALA A 213 -15.42 -5.97 10.62
C ALA A 213 -15.59 -6.62 12.01
N ILE A 214 -15.74 -5.82 13.06
CA ILE A 214 -15.88 -6.34 14.45
C ILE A 214 -17.29 -6.29 15.01
N THR A 215 -18.16 -5.60 14.29
CA THR A 215 -19.60 -5.56 14.45
C THR A 215 -20.21 -5.54 13.06
N ASP A 216 -21.47 -5.89 12.97
CA ASP A 216 -22.24 -5.65 11.76
C ASP A 216 -22.35 -4.12 11.58
N PHE A 217 -22.21 -3.62 10.36
CA PHE A 217 -22.38 -2.20 10.06
C PHE A 217 -22.92 -1.99 8.64
N THR A 218 -23.51 -0.82 8.38
CA THR A 218 -24.05 -0.47 7.07
C THR A 218 -23.11 0.47 6.33
N TYR A 219 -22.88 0.20 5.04
CA TYR A 219 -22.08 1.02 4.15
C TYR A 219 -22.68 1.03 2.73
N SER A 220 -22.87 2.22 2.15
CA SER A 220 -23.53 2.40 0.85
C SER A 220 -24.85 1.64 0.72
N GLY A 221 -25.65 1.59 1.80
CA GLY A 221 -26.92 0.87 1.85
C GLY A 221 -26.81 -0.63 2.12
N PHE A 222 -25.60 -1.20 2.16
CA PHE A 222 -25.37 -2.63 2.37
C PHE A 222 -24.87 -2.95 3.78
N THR A 223 -25.30 -4.08 4.34
CA THR A 223 -24.82 -4.59 5.63
C THR A 223 -23.55 -5.40 5.42
N ILE A 224 -22.50 -5.05 6.15
CA ILE A 224 -21.23 -5.78 6.23
C ILE A 224 -21.21 -6.51 7.58
N PRO A 225 -21.33 -7.84 7.58
CA PRO A 225 -21.32 -8.64 8.81
C PRO A 225 -19.99 -8.59 9.56
N LYS A 226 -20.06 -8.77 10.87
CA LYS A 226 -18.93 -9.04 11.75
C LYS A 226 -18.13 -10.26 11.25
N GLY A 227 -16.81 -10.16 11.33
CA GLY A 227 -15.84 -11.16 10.90
C GLY A 227 -15.44 -11.04 9.43
N TRP A 228 -16.16 -10.25 8.62
CA TRP A 228 -15.80 -10.05 7.21
C TRP A 228 -14.53 -9.22 7.07
N LYS A 229 -13.69 -9.58 6.10
CA LYS A 229 -12.48 -8.83 5.78
C LYS A 229 -12.83 -7.73 4.79
N THR A 230 -12.39 -6.51 5.06
CA THR A 230 -12.61 -5.38 4.17
C THR A 230 -11.27 -4.93 3.60
N HIS A 231 -11.13 -4.89 2.28
CA HIS A 231 -9.98 -4.31 1.61
C HIS A 231 -10.34 -2.91 1.14
N TRP A 232 -9.71 -1.90 1.72
CA TRP A 232 -9.84 -0.53 1.26
C TRP A 232 -8.61 -0.15 0.47
N THR A 233 -8.81 0.56 -0.65
CA THR A 233 -7.74 0.95 -1.54
C THR A 233 -7.57 2.46 -1.53
N VAL A 234 -6.37 2.91 -1.13
CA VAL A 234 -5.96 4.31 -1.19
C VAL A 234 -6.10 4.81 -2.63
N ARG A 235 -5.57 4.04 -3.57
CA ARG A 235 -5.51 4.36 -4.99
C ARG A 235 -6.87 4.58 -5.64
N SER A 236 -7.85 3.71 -5.40
CA SER A 236 -9.21 3.86 -5.95
C SER A 236 -9.89 5.13 -5.44
N THR A 237 -9.67 5.48 -4.17
CA THR A 237 -10.22 6.70 -3.58
C THR A 237 -9.55 7.94 -4.15
N HIS A 238 -8.23 7.87 -4.30
CA HIS A 238 -7.48 8.95 -4.94
C HIS A 238 -7.83 9.09 -6.42
N LYS A 239 -8.23 8.03 -7.12
CA LYS A 239 -8.67 8.10 -8.51
C LYS A 239 -10.14 8.45 -8.72
N ASP A 240 -10.88 8.68 -7.64
CA ASP A 240 -12.27 9.07 -7.75
C ASP A 240 -12.40 10.52 -8.23
N PRO A 241 -13.02 10.77 -9.41
CA PRO A 241 -13.17 12.12 -9.95
C PRO A 241 -14.07 13.03 -9.09
N ARG A 242 -14.88 12.46 -8.19
CA ARG A 242 -15.67 13.24 -7.21
C ARG A 242 -14.77 14.01 -6.24
N TYR A 243 -13.57 13.50 -5.95
CA TYR A 243 -12.61 14.12 -5.05
C TYR A 243 -11.37 14.67 -5.76
N PHE A 244 -11.00 14.08 -6.90
CA PHE A 244 -9.81 14.45 -7.67
C PHE A 244 -10.15 14.53 -9.17
N PRO A 245 -10.53 15.71 -9.68
CA PRO A 245 -10.80 15.93 -11.10
C PRO A 245 -9.61 15.53 -11.98
N ASP A 246 -9.78 14.98 -13.17
CA ASP A 246 -8.66 14.50 -14.01
C ASP A 246 -7.65 13.59 -13.26
N PRO A 247 -8.08 12.50 -12.62
CA PRO A 247 -7.30 11.76 -11.63
C PRO A 247 -5.99 11.12 -12.16
N GLU A 248 -5.86 10.99 -13.49
CA GLU A 248 -4.66 10.46 -14.16
C GLU A 248 -3.61 11.55 -14.43
N ARG A 249 -3.98 12.84 -14.36
CA ARG A 249 -3.05 13.94 -14.53
C ARG A 249 -2.33 14.21 -13.21
N PHE A 250 -0.99 14.12 -13.25
CA PHE A 250 -0.13 14.56 -12.15
C PHE A 250 -0.22 16.08 -12.01
N ASP A 251 -0.89 16.55 -10.96
CA ASP A 251 -1.11 17.96 -10.71
C ASP A 251 -1.00 18.30 -9.21
N PRO A 252 0.15 18.80 -8.76
CA PRO A 252 0.36 19.20 -7.37
C PRO A 252 -0.60 20.31 -6.89
N SER A 253 -1.12 21.15 -7.78
CA SER A 253 -1.96 22.31 -7.38
C SER A 253 -3.26 21.92 -6.67
N ARG A 254 -3.70 20.67 -6.83
CA ARG A 254 -4.83 20.04 -6.10
C ARG A 254 -4.71 20.12 -4.58
N PHE A 255 -3.49 20.25 -4.08
CA PHE A 255 -3.20 20.33 -2.65
C PHE A 255 -2.96 21.75 -2.16
N GLU A 256 -3.21 22.76 -2.99
CA GLU A 256 -3.15 24.15 -2.58
C GLU A 256 -4.32 24.51 -1.65
N GLY A 257 -4.09 25.48 -0.75
CA GLY A 257 -5.10 25.91 0.23
C GLY A 257 -5.45 24.82 1.24
N GLY A 258 -6.75 24.55 1.42
CA GLY A 258 -7.27 23.56 2.37
C GLY A 258 -7.06 22.09 1.93
N GLY A 259 -6.68 21.87 0.67
CA GLY A 259 -6.53 20.53 0.10
C GLY A 259 -7.86 19.79 -0.08
N PRO A 260 -7.80 18.48 -0.41
CA PRO A 260 -8.99 17.69 -0.71
C PRO A 260 -9.81 17.40 0.56
N ALA A 261 -11.09 17.07 0.38
CA ALA A 261 -12.04 16.85 1.46
C ALA A 261 -11.51 15.87 2.53
N PRO A 262 -11.87 16.03 3.82
CA PRO A 262 -11.44 15.12 4.87
C PRO A 262 -11.67 13.65 4.49
N PHE A 263 -10.68 12.80 4.76
CA PHE A 263 -10.69 11.36 4.43
C PHE A 263 -10.72 10.98 2.93
N SER A 264 -10.68 11.94 2.01
CA SER A 264 -10.49 11.66 0.57
C SER A 264 -9.02 11.47 0.19
N PHE A 265 -8.08 12.01 0.99
CA PHE A 265 -6.63 11.81 0.83
C PHE A 265 -6.03 11.09 2.05
N VAL A 266 -5.73 9.80 1.90
CA VAL A 266 -5.37 8.91 3.01
C VAL A 266 -4.15 8.00 2.72
N PRO A 267 -3.05 8.52 2.16
CA PRO A 267 -1.86 7.70 1.87
C PRO A 267 -1.22 7.10 3.12
N PHE A 268 -1.45 7.71 4.28
CA PHE A 268 -0.98 7.24 5.59
C PHE A 268 -2.11 6.61 6.42
N GLY A 269 -3.27 6.33 5.82
CA GLY A 269 -4.51 5.98 6.53
C GLY A 269 -5.13 7.18 7.24
N GLY A 270 -6.02 6.91 8.20
CA GLY A 270 -6.74 7.94 8.94
C GLY A 270 -7.05 7.53 10.38
N ARG A 271 -7.44 8.53 11.20
CA ARG A 271 -7.86 8.38 12.61
C ARG A 271 -6.79 7.63 13.46
N PRO A 272 -7.08 6.84 14.53
CA PRO A 272 -6.04 6.32 15.45
C PRO A 272 -5.09 5.28 14.82
N ARG A 273 -5.28 4.95 13.54
CA ARG A 273 -4.40 4.05 12.77
C ARG A 273 -3.66 4.79 11.65
N MET A 274 -3.65 6.12 11.69
CA MET A 274 -2.76 6.93 10.86
C MET A 274 -1.30 6.51 11.13
N CYS A 275 -0.48 6.48 10.07
CA CYS A 275 0.92 6.15 10.17
C CYS A 275 1.61 7.09 11.18
N LEU A 276 2.20 6.52 12.23
CA LEU A 276 2.95 7.28 13.23
C LEU A 276 4.19 7.96 12.61
N GLY A 277 4.70 7.40 11.51
CA GLY A 277 5.84 7.94 10.77
C GLY A 277 5.50 9.06 9.80
N LYS A 278 4.24 9.50 9.66
CA LYS A 278 3.83 10.50 8.65
C LYS A 278 4.65 11.79 8.70
N GLU A 279 4.82 12.37 9.90
CA GLU A 279 5.56 13.64 10.03
C GLU A 279 7.07 13.45 9.88
N TYR A 280 7.59 12.29 10.28
CA TYR A 280 8.99 11.91 10.05
C TYR A 280 9.28 11.76 8.55
N ASP A 281 8.41 11.03 7.84
CA ASP A 281 8.49 10.78 6.40
C ASP A 281 8.41 12.10 5.61
N ARG A 282 7.49 12.99 5.99
CA ARG A 282 7.39 14.34 5.43
C ARG A 282 8.71 15.10 5.49
N VAL A 283 9.36 15.15 6.65
CA VAL A 283 10.65 15.85 6.79
C VAL A 283 11.73 15.17 5.95
N GLN A 284 11.81 13.84 6.00
CA GLN A 284 12.82 13.07 5.26
C GLN A 284 12.70 13.29 3.75
N ILE A 285 11.49 13.18 3.20
CA ILE A 285 11.24 13.36 1.76
C ILE A 285 11.51 14.81 1.35
N LEU A 286 11.06 15.79 2.13
CA LEU A 286 11.30 17.20 1.82
C LEU A 286 12.81 17.51 1.78
N VAL A 287 13.57 17.10 2.79
CA VAL A 287 15.03 17.33 2.82
C VAL A 287 15.73 16.64 1.64
N PHE A 288 15.32 15.42 1.31
CA PHE A 288 15.82 14.69 0.14
C PHE A 288 15.52 15.45 -1.15
N MET A 289 14.25 15.81 -1.39
CA MET A 289 13.83 16.57 -2.57
C MET A 289 14.59 17.87 -2.72
N HIS A 290 14.76 18.64 -1.63
CA HIS A 290 15.53 19.88 -1.66
C HIS A 290 16.96 19.63 -2.15
N ASN A 291 17.68 18.71 -1.51
CA ASN A 291 19.07 18.43 -1.88
C ASN A 291 19.19 17.93 -3.32
N VAL A 292 18.28 17.08 -3.77
CA VAL A 292 18.31 16.53 -5.12
C VAL A 292 18.01 17.62 -6.15
N VAL A 293 16.94 18.41 -5.96
CA VAL A 293 16.51 19.47 -6.90
C VAL A 293 17.50 20.64 -6.95
N THR A 294 18.14 21.02 -5.84
CA THR A 294 19.05 22.18 -5.84
C THR A 294 20.44 21.87 -6.34
N LYS A 295 20.88 20.61 -6.25
CA LYS A 295 22.26 20.20 -6.58
C LYS A 295 22.36 19.47 -7.91
N PHE A 296 21.28 18.87 -8.38
CA PHE A 296 21.30 18.02 -9.56
C PHE A 296 20.18 18.32 -10.54
N LYS A 297 20.50 18.23 -11.82
CA LYS A 297 19.55 17.99 -12.91
C LYS A 297 19.57 16.50 -13.26
N TRP A 298 18.44 15.97 -13.69
CA TRP A 298 18.39 14.60 -14.16
C TRP A 298 17.43 14.40 -15.32
N LYS A 299 17.66 13.32 -16.06
CA LYS A 299 16.77 12.81 -17.10
C LYS A 299 16.56 11.31 -16.89
N LYS A 300 15.34 10.85 -17.11
CA LYS A 300 15.06 9.40 -17.18
C LYS A 300 15.91 8.80 -18.29
N ALA A 301 16.63 7.72 -18.03
CA ALA A 301 17.30 6.96 -19.08
C ALA A 301 16.28 6.17 -19.93
N ILE A 302 15.12 5.84 -19.33
CA ILE A 302 13.97 5.19 -19.99
C ILE A 302 12.78 6.16 -19.93
N PRO A 303 12.44 6.86 -21.03
CA PRO A 303 11.37 7.87 -21.03
C PRO A 303 10.00 7.31 -20.65
N ASP A 304 9.61 6.14 -21.17
CA ASP A 304 8.27 5.56 -21.00
C ASP A 304 8.28 4.30 -20.14
N GLU A 305 9.06 4.34 -19.06
CA GLU A 305 9.17 3.23 -18.13
C GLU A 305 7.83 2.91 -17.48
N LYS A 306 7.42 1.64 -17.56
CA LYS A 306 6.18 1.15 -16.95
C LYS A 306 6.34 1.03 -15.44
N ILE A 307 5.24 1.22 -14.70
CA ILE A 307 5.16 0.94 -13.26
C ILE A 307 4.49 -0.42 -13.06
N ILE A 308 5.13 -1.27 -12.25
CA ILE A 308 4.62 -2.58 -11.80
C ILE A 308 4.16 -2.43 -10.34
N TYR A 309 3.14 -3.18 -9.92
CA TYR A 309 2.48 -2.97 -8.63
C TYR A 309 2.40 -4.24 -7.77
N SER A 310 3.46 -4.59 -7.04
CA SER A 310 3.40 -5.77 -6.16
C SER A 310 4.30 -5.67 -4.94
N PRO A 311 3.78 -5.43 -3.71
CA PRO A 311 2.49 -4.80 -3.37
C PRO A 311 2.49 -3.27 -3.52
N ASN A 312 3.67 -2.67 -3.77
CA ASN A 312 3.88 -1.23 -3.94
C ASN A 312 4.15 -0.89 -5.41
N PRO A 313 3.84 0.34 -5.87
CA PRO A 313 4.32 0.84 -7.16
C PRO A 313 5.84 0.84 -7.22
N VAL A 314 6.42 0.19 -8.23
CA VAL A 314 7.84 0.25 -8.55
C VAL A 314 8.04 0.42 -10.06
N PRO A 315 9.00 1.23 -10.51
CA PRO A 315 9.40 1.29 -11.92
C PRO A 315 9.97 -0.05 -12.38
N ALA A 316 9.54 -0.53 -13.55
CA ALA A 316 9.86 -1.87 -14.06
C ALA A 316 11.37 -2.12 -14.26
N GLY A 317 12.11 -1.09 -14.64
CA GLY A 317 13.56 -1.09 -14.85
C GLY A 317 14.33 -0.45 -13.69
N SER A 318 13.72 -0.25 -12.53
CA SER A 318 14.32 0.40 -11.35
C SER A 318 14.69 1.88 -11.53
N LEU A 319 14.07 2.60 -12.48
CA LEU A 319 14.22 4.04 -12.70
C LEU A 319 15.67 4.51 -12.85
N PRO A 320 16.40 4.02 -13.87
CA PRO A 320 17.73 4.55 -14.17
C PRO A 320 17.62 6.02 -14.58
N ILE A 321 18.37 6.88 -13.88
CA ILE A 321 18.45 8.32 -14.15
C ILE A 321 19.87 8.73 -14.51
N ARG A 322 20.00 9.62 -15.48
CA ARG A 322 21.25 10.33 -15.78
C ARG A 322 21.26 11.62 -14.98
N ILE A 323 22.32 11.84 -14.22
CA ILE A 323 22.44 12.96 -13.27
C ILE A 323 23.57 13.89 -13.75
N GLU A 324 23.30 15.18 -13.73
CA GLU A 324 24.24 16.26 -13.99
C GLU A 324 24.19 17.23 -12.81
N GLN A 325 25.34 17.72 -12.34
CA GLN A 325 25.36 18.70 -11.26
C GLN A 325 24.94 20.08 -11.79
N HIS A 326 24.23 20.88 -10.98
CA HIS A 326 24.09 22.31 -11.25
C HIS A 326 25.48 22.94 -11.16
N ILE A 327 26.02 23.39 -12.31
CA ILE A 327 27.26 24.17 -12.41
C ILE A 327 27.05 25.50 -11.69
#